data_AF-A0A7Y8GNV6-F1
#
_entry.id   AF-A0A7Y8GNV6-F1
#
_cell.length_a   1.000
_cell.length_b   1.000
_cell.length_c   1.000
_cell.angle_alpha   90.00
_cell.angle_beta   90.00
_cell.angle_gamma   90.00
#
_symmetry.space_group_name_H-M   'P 1'
#
loop_
_entity.id
_entity.type
_entity.pdbx_description
1 polymer ?
#
loop_
_entity_poly.entity_id
_entity_poly.type
_entity_poly.pdbx_seq_one_letter_code
_entity_poly.pdbx_strand_id
1 'polypeptide(L)'
;MDFLKLLRSLEEFLYELCTWFLFFPRTLYRVIVHPRRMAQYVDTELKEKLEHQFDDAISPPMFLMLAVLVAHGVELMLHQQIVGTGALSRSVFGNEESLLLYRSITFAIWPLVTTTHLLRRKHVALTRESLRRPFFMQCYLTAPFAVTLSTSMVFVRLPGELSTVLGIIVGVIAALWYAVVQARWLKVALQRSWLNTILSTAWVLVLGSLINLTLGIILLSN
;
A
#
# COMPACT_ATOMS: atom_id res chain seq x y z
N MET A 1 26.47 8.96 -20.43
CA MET A 1 25.08 9.47 -20.54
C MET A 1 25.18 10.98 -20.70
N ASP A 2 24.55 11.55 -21.72
CA ASP A 2 24.64 12.98 -22.05
C ASP A 2 24.09 13.84 -20.90
N PHE A 3 24.85 14.84 -20.45
CA PHE A 3 24.46 15.77 -19.38
C PHE A 3 23.07 16.41 -19.64
N LEU A 4 22.73 16.66 -20.91
CA LEU A 4 21.41 17.15 -21.32
C LEU A 4 20.26 16.16 -21.02
N LYS A 5 20.51 14.85 -21.12
CA LYS A 5 19.51 13.83 -20.75
C LYS A 5 19.33 13.76 -19.24
N LEU A 6 20.40 13.96 -18.46
CA LEU A 6 20.33 14.01 -16.99
C LEU A 6 19.52 15.23 -16.53
N LEU A 7 19.75 16.40 -17.13
CA LEU A 7 18.97 17.61 -16.83
C LEU A 7 17.48 17.43 -17.17
N ARG A 8 17.16 16.84 -18.32
CA ARG A 8 15.76 16.59 -18.70
C ARG A 8 15.08 15.60 -17.74
N SER A 9 15.79 14.53 -17.38
CA SER A 9 15.32 13.56 -16.39
C SER A 9 15.10 14.19 -15.00
N LEU A 10 15.96 15.13 -14.60
CA LEU A 10 15.79 15.90 -13.37
C LEU A 10 14.56 16.83 -13.45
N GLU A 11 14.35 17.52 -14.56
CA GLU A 11 13.19 18.38 -14.78
C GLU A 11 11.88 17.58 -14.72
N GLU A 12 11.82 16.45 -15.41
CA GLU A 12 10.68 15.51 -15.37
C GLU A 12 10.42 15.01 -13.95
N PHE A 13 11.48 14.64 -13.22
CA PHE A 13 11.37 14.21 -11.83
C PHE A 13 10.88 15.32 -10.90
N LEU A 14 11.40 16.54 -11.04
CA LEU A 14 10.99 17.69 -10.24
C LEU A 14 9.53 18.07 -10.52
N TYR A 15 9.13 18.06 -11.78
CA TYR A 15 7.73 18.24 -12.17
C TYR A 15 6.85 17.19 -11.51
N GLU A 16 7.24 15.90 -11.60
CA GLU A 16 6.51 14.80 -10.99
C GLU A 16 6.39 14.98 -9.46
N LEU A 17 7.49 15.30 -8.76
CA LEU A 17 7.47 15.61 -7.34
C LEU A 17 6.52 16.77 -6.98
N CYS A 18 6.54 17.86 -7.74
CA CYS A 18 5.67 19.00 -7.52
C CYS A 18 4.20 18.60 -7.69
N THR A 19 3.90 17.81 -8.72
CA THR A 19 2.54 17.35 -8.99
C THR A 19 2.06 16.36 -7.94
N TRP A 20 2.92 15.55 -7.32
CA TRP A 20 2.55 14.64 -6.24
C TRP A 20 1.93 15.35 -5.04
N PHE A 21 2.35 16.58 -4.71
CA PHE A 21 1.72 17.37 -3.64
C PHE A 21 0.23 17.65 -3.90
N LEU A 22 -0.18 17.71 -5.18
CA LEU A 22 -1.58 17.90 -5.58
C LEU A 22 -2.29 16.56 -5.79
N PHE A 23 -1.66 15.63 -6.51
CA PHE A 23 -2.29 14.37 -6.91
C PHE A 23 -2.35 13.34 -5.80
N PHE A 24 -1.40 13.31 -4.86
CA PHE A 24 -1.44 12.37 -3.74
C PHE A 24 -2.66 12.58 -2.84
N PRO A 25 -2.91 13.78 -2.26
CA PRO A 25 -4.08 13.98 -1.40
C PRO A 25 -5.38 13.81 -2.18
N ARG A 26 -5.44 14.25 -3.45
CA ARG A 26 -6.62 14.05 -4.31
C ARG A 26 -6.88 12.56 -4.59
N THR A 27 -5.85 11.78 -4.86
CA THR A 27 -5.97 10.34 -5.12
C THR A 27 -6.33 9.60 -3.84
N LEU A 28 -5.70 9.93 -2.72
CA LEU A 28 -6.01 9.39 -1.39
C LEU A 28 -7.47 9.63 -1.02
N TYR A 29 -7.95 10.86 -1.17
CA TYR A 29 -9.36 11.19 -0.93
C TYR A 29 -10.30 10.38 -1.83
N ARG A 30 -10.03 10.30 -3.13
CA ARG A 30 -10.85 9.51 -4.07
C ARG A 30 -10.89 8.03 -3.69
N VAL A 31 -9.78 7.44 -3.27
CA VAL A 31 -9.74 6.03 -2.85
C VAL A 31 -10.48 5.82 -1.53
N ILE A 32 -10.29 6.70 -0.54
CA ILE A 32 -10.96 6.58 0.76
C ILE A 32 -12.49 6.67 0.62
N VAL A 33 -12.97 7.66 -0.14
CA VAL A 33 -14.41 7.93 -0.29
C VAL A 33 -15.06 7.00 -1.32
N HIS A 34 -14.37 6.70 -2.42
CA HIS A 34 -14.92 5.92 -3.53
C HIS A 34 -14.02 4.75 -3.96
N PRO A 35 -13.69 3.80 -3.06
CA PRO A 35 -12.74 2.72 -3.34
C PRO A 35 -13.16 1.87 -4.54
N ARG A 36 -14.46 1.58 -4.67
CA ARG A 36 -14.99 0.81 -5.81
C ARG A 36 -14.81 1.54 -7.15
N ARG A 37 -15.03 2.87 -7.19
CA ARG A 37 -14.85 3.65 -8.42
C ARG A 37 -13.37 3.70 -8.79
N MET A 38 -12.47 3.86 -7.82
CA MET A 38 -11.03 3.83 -8.07
C MET A 38 -10.53 2.46 -8.54
N ALA A 39 -11.11 1.36 -8.06
CA ALA A 39 -10.81 0.04 -8.60
C ALA A 39 -11.29 -0.10 -10.06
N GLN A 40 -12.47 0.43 -10.41
CA GLN A 40 -12.98 0.43 -11.79
C GLN A 40 -12.21 1.40 -12.70
N TYR A 41 -11.71 2.50 -12.16
CA TYR A 41 -10.90 3.48 -12.88
C TYR A 41 -9.64 2.83 -13.49
N VAL A 42 -8.98 1.92 -12.76
CA VAL A 42 -7.86 1.11 -13.28
C VAL A 42 -8.23 0.32 -14.55
N ASP A 43 -9.49 -0.10 -14.70
CA ASP A 43 -9.94 -0.86 -15.88
C ASP A 43 -10.01 -0.02 -17.14
N THR A 44 -10.34 1.25 -16.97
CA THR A 44 -10.37 2.23 -18.04
C THR A 44 -8.94 2.61 -18.41
N GLU A 45 -8.14 2.97 -17.40
CA GLU A 45 -6.75 3.43 -17.57
C GLU A 45 -5.85 2.39 -18.23
N LEU A 46 -5.95 1.12 -17.85
CA LEU A 46 -5.12 0.07 -18.46
C LEU A 46 -5.44 -0.21 -19.93
N LYS A 47 -6.54 0.32 -20.47
CA LYS A 47 -6.89 0.24 -21.90
C LYS A 47 -6.41 1.46 -22.68
N GLU A 48 -6.00 2.53 -22.01
CA GLU A 48 -5.47 3.71 -22.67
C GLU A 48 -4.05 3.47 -23.20
N LYS A 49 -3.61 4.36 -24.09
CA LYS A 49 -2.22 4.37 -24.56
C LYS A 49 -1.31 4.61 -23.35
N LEU A 50 -0.15 3.95 -23.33
CA LEU A 50 0.78 3.97 -22.21
C LEU A 50 1.12 5.39 -21.70
N GLU A 51 1.22 6.34 -22.64
CA GLU A 51 1.54 7.75 -22.39
C GLU A 51 0.44 8.53 -21.64
N HIS A 52 -0.81 8.06 -21.69
CA HIS A 52 -1.97 8.71 -21.06
C HIS A 52 -2.49 7.96 -19.84
N GLN A 53 -1.88 6.82 -19.49
CA GLN A 53 -2.34 6.04 -18.35
C GLN A 53 -2.10 6.81 -17.06
N PHE A 54 -3.19 7.04 -16.33
CA PHE A 54 -3.25 7.70 -15.04
C PHE A 54 -2.94 9.21 -15.11
N ASP A 55 -3.30 9.92 -16.17
CA ASP A 55 -3.11 11.38 -16.25
C ASP A 55 -3.83 12.14 -15.11
N ASP A 56 -4.97 11.61 -14.64
CA ASP A 56 -5.79 12.22 -13.61
C ASP A 56 -5.45 11.76 -12.17
N ALA A 57 -4.51 10.85 -11.96
CA ALA A 57 -4.19 10.24 -10.66
C ALA A 57 -2.77 9.67 -10.59
N ILE A 58 -2.20 9.50 -9.39
CA ILE A 58 -0.90 8.80 -9.30
C ILE A 58 -1.09 7.33 -9.72
N SER A 59 -0.17 6.77 -10.52
CA SER A 59 -0.24 5.36 -10.92
C SER A 59 -0.30 4.43 -9.69
N PRO A 60 -1.02 3.29 -9.73
CA PRO A 60 -1.37 2.58 -8.50
C PRO A 60 -0.19 2.04 -7.68
N PRO A 61 0.83 1.40 -8.29
CA PRO A 61 2.02 0.97 -7.54
C PRO A 61 2.77 2.16 -6.93
N MET A 62 2.96 3.24 -7.69
CA MET A 62 3.63 4.46 -7.19
C MET A 62 2.85 5.10 -6.06
N PHE A 63 1.51 5.12 -6.13
CA PHE A 63 0.66 5.63 -5.08
C PHE A 63 0.83 4.87 -3.75
N LEU A 64 0.97 3.54 -3.82
CA LEU A 64 1.27 2.71 -2.64
C LEU A 64 2.66 3.02 -2.08
N MET A 65 3.67 3.17 -2.94
CA MET A 65 5.03 3.53 -2.49
C MET A 65 5.06 4.93 -1.86
N LEU A 66 4.36 5.89 -2.46
CA LEU A 66 4.25 7.24 -1.93
C LEU A 66 3.49 7.27 -0.60
N ALA A 67 2.47 6.42 -0.41
CA ALA A 67 1.78 6.28 0.87
C ALA A 67 2.73 5.80 1.98
N VAL A 68 3.63 4.86 1.67
CA VAL A 68 4.69 4.42 2.60
C VAL A 68 5.68 5.56 2.89
N LEU A 69 6.10 6.29 1.85
CA LEU A 69 7.02 7.41 1.98
C LEU A 69 6.43 8.55 2.84
N VAL A 70 5.16 8.90 2.64
CA VAL A 70 4.45 9.91 3.42
C VAL A 70 4.37 9.50 4.89
N ALA A 71 4.03 8.24 5.18
CA ALA A 71 4.01 7.76 6.55
C ALA A 71 5.39 7.78 7.22
N HIS A 72 6.45 7.49 6.46
CA HIS A 72 7.82 7.64 6.94
C HIS A 72 8.19 9.12 7.18
N GLY A 73 7.74 10.05 6.34
CA GLY A 73 7.89 11.48 6.60
C GLY A 73 7.27 11.91 7.94
N VAL A 74 6.09 11.38 8.28
CA VAL A 74 5.44 11.62 9.59
C VAL A 74 6.29 11.07 10.75
N GLU A 75 6.89 9.89 10.57
CA GLU A 75 7.79 9.28 11.56
C GLU A 75 9.03 10.16 11.82
N LEU A 76 9.63 10.71 10.76
CA LEU A 76 10.77 11.62 10.86
C LEU A 76 10.39 12.92 11.57
N MET A 77 9.28 13.54 11.18
CA MET A 77 8.80 14.80 11.78
C MET A 77 8.51 14.66 13.28
N LEU A 78 8.05 13.48 13.71
CA LEU A 78 7.71 13.19 15.10
C LEU A 78 8.86 12.53 15.88
N HIS A 79 10.03 12.34 15.25
CA HIS A 79 11.21 11.71 15.85
C HIS A 79 10.91 10.33 16.47
N GLN A 80 10.07 9.53 15.80
CA GLN A 80 9.62 8.20 16.26
C GLN A 80 10.21 7.04 15.44
N GLN A 81 11.48 7.20 15.03
CA GLN A 81 12.21 6.23 14.23
C GLN A 81 12.38 4.91 15.00
N ILE A 82 12.20 3.79 14.30
CA ILE A 82 12.39 2.46 14.87
C ILE A 82 13.89 2.13 14.89
N VAL A 83 14.42 1.76 16.05
CA VAL A 83 15.81 1.30 16.19
C VAL A 83 15.84 -0.22 16.29
N GLY A 84 16.61 -0.86 15.42
CA GLY A 84 16.79 -2.32 15.41
C GLY A 84 17.58 -2.81 16.62
N THR A 85 17.16 -3.94 17.20
CA THR A 85 17.83 -4.56 18.35
C THR A 85 18.81 -5.67 17.93
N GLY A 86 18.44 -6.51 16.96
CA GLY A 86 19.28 -7.54 16.34
C GLY A 86 20.21 -7.02 15.22
N ALA A 87 21.17 -7.82 14.76
CA ALA A 87 22.15 -7.41 13.76
C ALA A 87 21.49 -7.10 12.41
N LEU A 88 20.55 -7.94 11.98
CA LEU A 88 19.82 -7.76 10.72
C LEU A 88 18.82 -6.60 10.83
N SER A 89 18.10 -6.50 11.94
CA SER A 89 17.21 -5.35 12.16
C SER A 89 17.96 -4.02 12.18
N ARG A 90 19.19 -3.97 12.72
CA ARG A 90 20.03 -2.76 12.69
C ARG A 90 20.48 -2.40 11.27
N SER A 91 20.85 -3.39 10.43
CA SER A 91 21.23 -3.08 9.05
C SER A 91 20.04 -2.57 8.23
N VAL A 92 18.84 -3.10 8.47
CA VAL A 92 17.63 -2.70 7.73
C VAL A 92 17.06 -1.38 8.25
N PHE A 93 16.98 -1.18 9.56
CA PHE A 93 16.40 0.03 10.16
C PHE A 93 17.41 1.18 10.30
N GLY A 94 18.70 0.90 10.25
CA GLY A 94 19.77 1.91 10.27
C GLY A 94 20.03 2.57 8.91
N ASN A 95 19.40 2.08 7.84
CA ASN A 95 19.47 2.67 6.51
C ASN A 95 18.06 2.96 5.99
N GLU A 96 17.76 4.24 5.71
CA GLU A 96 16.42 4.68 5.29
C GLU A 96 15.96 4.00 3.98
N GLU A 97 16.87 3.75 3.04
CA GLU A 97 16.53 3.04 1.80
C GLU A 97 16.09 1.60 2.09
N SER A 98 16.79 0.91 2.99
CA SER A 98 16.49 -0.46 3.37
C SER A 98 15.19 -0.54 4.17
N LEU A 99 14.92 0.43 5.05
CA LEU A 99 13.68 0.55 5.80
C LEU A 99 12.48 0.78 4.87
N LEU A 100 12.60 1.73 3.94
CA LEU A 100 11.55 2.02 2.96
C LEU A 100 11.29 0.83 2.04
N LEU A 101 12.34 0.11 1.62
CA LEU A 101 12.20 -1.10 0.83
C LEU A 101 11.46 -2.20 1.63
N TYR A 102 11.85 -2.43 2.88
CA TYR A 102 11.18 -3.38 3.77
C TYR A 102 9.69 -3.06 3.93
N ARG A 103 9.34 -1.79 4.18
CA ARG A 103 7.94 -1.34 4.31
C ARG A 103 7.18 -1.47 3.01
N SER A 104 7.81 -1.12 1.89
CA SER A 104 7.24 -1.28 0.55
C SER A 104 6.90 -2.73 0.26
N ILE A 105 7.79 -3.68 0.59
CA ILE A 105 7.53 -5.12 0.48
C ILE A 105 6.39 -5.55 1.41
N THR A 106 6.43 -5.13 2.67
CA THR A 106 5.41 -5.43 3.69
C THR A 106 4.01 -5.02 3.20
N PHE A 107 3.90 -3.84 2.58
CA PHE A 107 2.63 -3.36 2.06
C PHE A 107 2.28 -3.92 0.68
N ALA A 108 3.24 -4.27 -0.17
CA ALA A 108 3.02 -4.93 -1.46
C ALA A 108 2.56 -6.38 -1.34
N ILE A 109 2.79 -7.04 -0.21
CA ILE A 109 2.27 -8.39 0.07
C ILE A 109 0.74 -8.42 0.05
N TRP A 110 0.07 -7.39 0.58
CA TRP A 110 -1.40 -7.35 0.63
C TRP A 110 -2.07 -7.40 -0.76
N PRO A 111 -1.70 -6.56 -1.75
CA PRO A 111 -2.23 -6.67 -3.09
C PRO A 111 -1.82 -7.99 -3.75
N LEU A 112 -0.60 -8.48 -3.55
CA LEU A 112 -0.17 -9.77 -4.12
C LEU A 112 -0.98 -10.96 -3.59
N VAL A 113 -1.16 -11.05 -2.27
CA VAL A 113 -1.96 -12.11 -1.64
C VAL A 113 -3.41 -12.06 -2.13
N THR A 114 -3.99 -10.86 -2.18
CA THR A 114 -5.40 -10.70 -2.58
C THR A 114 -5.62 -11.06 -4.06
N THR A 115 -4.72 -10.64 -4.93
CA THR A 115 -4.81 -10.93 -6.36
C THR A 115 -4.56 -12.39 -6.70
N THR A 116 -3.53 -12.99 -6.10
CA THR A 116 -3.25 -14.42 -6.27
C THR A 116 -4.41 -15.28 -5.78
N HIS A 117 -5.03 -14.92 -4.64
CA HIS A 117 -6.25 -15.55 -4.15
C HIS A 117 -7.41 -15.43 -5.14
N LEU A 118 -7.65 -14.24 -5.70
CA LEU A 118 -8.68 -14.02 -6.71
C LEU A 118 -8.47 -14.92 -7.93
N LEU A 119 -7.26 -14.93 -8.50
CA LEU A 119 -6.95 -15.69 -9.71
C LEU A 119 -7.11 -17.20 -9.47
N ARG A 120 -6.61 -17.71 -8.33
CA ARG A 120 -6.80 -19.10 -7.92
C ARG A 120 -8.28 -19.47 -7.80
N ARG A 121 -9.08 -18.63 -7.14
CA ARG A 121 -10.53 -18.85 -6.96
C ARG A 121 -11.33 -18.75 -8.26
N LYS A 122 -10.80 -18.06 -9.26
CA LYS A 122 -11.37 -17.98 -10.62
C LYS A 122 -10.82 -19.03 -11.58
N HIS A 123 -9.89 -19.88 -11.13
CA HIS A 123 -9.19 -20.83 -12.00
C HIS A 123 -8.52 -20.17 -13.22
N VAL A 124 -8.03 -18.93 -13.05
CA VAL A 124 -7.26 -18.21 -14.07
C VAL A 124 -5.78 -18.47 -13.84
N ALA A 125 -5.04 -18.80 -14.91
CA ALA A 125 -3.61 -19.03 -14.84
C ALA A 125 -2.87 -17.79 -14.29
N LEU A 126 -1.92 -18.02 -13.39
CA LEU A 126 -1.11 -16.95 -12.81
C LEU A 126 -0.02 -16.51 -13.81
N THR A 127 -0.34 -15.50 -14.61
CA THR A 127 0.59 -14.85 -15.55
C THR A 127 0.76 -13.37 -15.20
N ARG A 128 1.86 -12.74 -15.67
CA ARG A 128 2.08 -11.29 -15.49
C ARG A 128 0.89 -10.45 -15.99
N GLU A 129 0.32 -10.85 -17.12
CA GLU A 129 -0.85 -10.20 -17.72
C GLU A 129 -2.09 -10.33 -16.85
N SER A 130 -2.42 -11.56 -16.42
CA SER A 130 -3.59 -11.82 -15.55
C SER A 130 -3.49 -11.12 -14.19
N LEU A 131 -2.27 -10.93 -13.68
CA LEU A 131 -1.99 -10.30 -12.40
C LEU A 131 -2.09 -8.78 -12.48
N ARG A 132 -1.64 -8.17 -13.59
CA ARG A 132 -1.45 -6.71 -13.71
C ARG A 132 -2.69 -5.93 -13.30
N ARG A 133 -3.84 -6.22 -13.91
CA ARG A 133 -5.10 -5.52 -13.65
C ARG A 133 -5.56 -5.61 -12.19
N PRO A 134 -5.80 -6.80 -11.62
CA PRO A 134 -6.24 -6.88 -10.22
C PRO A 134 -5.15 -6.35 -9.26
N PHE A 135 -3.86 -6.43 -9.62
CA PHE A 135 -2.77 -5.93 -8.76
C PHE A 135 -2.81 -4.42 -8.67
N PHE A 136 -2.99 -3.73 -9.80
CA PHE A 136 -3.12 -2.29 -9.85
C PHE A 136 -4.34 -1.80 -9.04
N MET A 137 -5.49 -2.47 -9.17
CA MET A 137 -6.64 -2.16 -8.31
C MET A 137 -6.29 -2.27 -6.83
N GLN A 138 -5.63 -3.35 -6.45
CA GLN A 138 -5.30 -3.64 -5.06
C GLN A 138 -4.24 -2.69 -4.50
N CYS A 139 -3.28 -2.21 -5.30
CA CYS A 139 -2.35 -1.16 -4.88
C CYS A 139 -3.09 0.13 -4.49
N TYR A 140 -4.09 0.55 -5.29
CA TYR A 140 -4.94 1.67 -4.88
C TYR A 140 -5.66 1.40 -3.57
N LEU A 141 -6.34 0.26 -3.43
CA LEU A 141 -7.13 -0.05 -2.25
C LEU A 141 -6.28 -0.23 -0.98
N THR A 142 -5.02 -0.66 -1.12
CA THR A 142 -4.10 -0.88 0.00
C THR A 142 -3.45 0.41 0.48
N ALA A 143 -3.21 1.39 -0.40
CA ALA A 143 -2.44 2.58 -0.07
C ALA A 143 -3.01 3.43 1.10
N PRO A 144 -4.34 3.69 1.20
CA PRO A 144 -4.88 4.40 2.37
C PRO A 144 -4.69 3.63 3.67
N PHE A 145 -4.81 2.30 3.62
CA PHE A 145 -4.51 1.44 4.76
C PHE A 145 -3.03 1.52 5.14
N ALA A 146 -2.13 1.51 4.16
CA ALA A 146 -0.69 1.60 4.38
C ALA A 146 -0.27 2.88 5.10
N VAL A 147 -0.70 4.05 4.59
CA VAL A 147 -0.35 5.33 5.22
C VAL A 147 -0.99 5.47 6.59
N THR A 148 -2.29 5.15 6.72
CA THR A 148 -3.03 5.36 7.98
C THR A 148 -2.54 4.42 9.07
N LEU A 149 -2.33 3.13 8.77
CA LEU A 149 -1.82 2.18 9.75
C LEU A 149 -0.40 2.53 10.17
N SER A 150 0.47 2.89 9.23
CA SER A 150 1.85 3.27 9.54
C SER A 150 1.92 4.52 10.42
N THR A 151 1.13 5.56 10.10
CA THR A 151 1.00 6.75 10.95
C THR A 151 0.40 6.42 12.31
N SER A 152 -0.61 5.54 12.39
CA SER A 152 -1.18 5.13 13.66
C SER A 152 -0.15 4.51 14.61
N MET A 153 0.79 3.73 14.06
CA MET A 153 1.88 3.12 14.82
C MET A 153 2.90 4.16 15.31
N VAL A 154 3.08 5.27 14.60
CA VAL A 154 3.88 6.41 15.08
C VAL A 154 3.21 7.01 16.33
N PHE A 155 1.88 7.17 16.32
CA PHE A 155 1.13 7.73 17.46
C PHE A 155 1.15 6.80 18.68
N VAL A 156 1.13 5.48 18.46
CA VAL A 156 1.28 4.50 19.55
C VAL A 156 2.63 4.63 20.26
N ARG A 157 3.70 4.96 19.52
CA ARG A 157 5.06 5.14 20.08
C ARG A 157 5.28 6.49 20.75
N LEU A 158 4.47 7.51 20.43
CA LEU A 158 4.55 8.81 21.08
C LEU A 158 4.26 8.70 22.59
N PRO A 159 4.99 9.44 23.44
CA PRO A 159 4.76 9.44 24.87
C PRO A 159 3.39 10.08 25.20
N GLY A 160 2.60 9.37 26.01
CA GLY A 160 1.31 9.85 26.51
C GLY A 160 0.17 8.85 26.27
N GLU A 161 -0.72 8.71 27.26
CA GLU A 161 -1.84 7.78 27.17
C GLU A 161 -2.80 8.16 26.02
N LEU A 162 -3.08 9.46 25.85
CA LEU A 162 -3.96 9.95 24.79
C LEU A 162 -3.41 9.62 23.39
N SER A 163 -2.11 9.81 23.14
CA SER A 163 -1.50 9.49 21.84
C SER A 163 -1.57 8.00 21.55
N THR A 164 -1.31 7.16 22.57
CA THR A 164 -1.43 5.70 22.44
C THR A 164 -2.86 5.28 22.12
N VAL A 165 -3.86 5.78 22.86
CA VAL A 165 -5.27 5.46 22.64
C VAL A 165 -5.72 5.91 21.25
N LEU A 166 -5.38 7.13 20.85
CA LEU A 166 -5.69 7.65 19.50
C LEU A 166 -5.02 6.79 18.42
N GLY A 167 -3.76 6.43 18.59
CA GLY A 167 -3.04 5.55 17.67
C GLY A 167 -3.73 4.20 17.52
N ILE A 168 -4.12 3.56 18.62
CA ILE A 168 -4.86 2.28 18.59
C ILE A 168 -6.19 2.43 17.87
N ILE A 169 -6.99 3.45 18.22
CA ILE A 169 -8.30 3.68 17.61
C ILE A 169 -8.16 3.90 16.10
N VAL A 170 -7.23 4.75 15.67
CA VAL A 170 -6.97 5.02 14.24
C VAL A 170 -6.50 3.75 13.53
N GLY A 171 -5.63 2.96 14.15
CA GLY A 171 -5.17 1.69 13.59
C GLY A 171 -6.30 0.67 13.40
N VAL A 172 -7.20 0.54 14.39
CA VAL A 172 -8.38 -0.33 14.30
C VAL A 172 -9.33 0.16 13.21
N ILE A 173 -9.60 1.46 13.13
CA ILE A 173 -10.44 2.04 12.07
C ILE A 173 -9.84 1.76 10.69
N ALA A 174 -8.52 1.92 10.51
CA ALA A 174 -7.84 1.63 9.26
C ALA A 174 -7.98 0.15 8.86
N ALA A 175 -7.79 -0.76 9.81
CA ALA A 175 -7.94 -2.20 9.59
C ALA A 175 -9.38 -2.58 9.23
N LEU A 176 -10.38 -2.04 9.93
CA LEU A 176 -11.79 -2.27 9.64
C LEU A 176 -12.20 -1.71 8.28
N TRP A 177 -11.77 -0.48 7.97
CA TRP A 177 -11.99 0.13 6.66
C TRP A 177 -11.43 -0.75 5.54
N TYR A 178 -10.18 -1.22 5.71
CA TYR A 178 -9.53 -2.08 4.73
C TYR A 178 -10.25 -3.42 4.58
N ALA A 179 -10.66 -4.05 5.68
CA ALA A 179 -11.42 -5.30 5.65
C ALA A 179 -12.76 -5.15 4.90
N VAL A 180 -13.48 -4.04 5.12
CA VAL A 180 -14.73 -3.74 4.41
C VAL A 180 -14.48 -3.50 2.92
N VAL A 181 -13.42 -2.76 2.57
CA VAL A 181 -13.01 -2.54 1.18
C VAL A 181 -12.68 -3.86 0.49
N GLN A 182 -11.93 -4.74 1.14
CA GLN A 182 -11.58 -6.05 0.62
C GLN A 182 -12.82 -6.94 0.43
N ALA A 183 -13.72 -6.99 1.41
CA ALA A 183 -14.97 -7.75 1.28
C ALA A 183 -15.82 -7.25 0.13
N ARG A 184 -16.00 -5.93 -0.02
CA ARG A 184 -16.79 -5.34 -1.11
C ARG A 184 -16.15 -5.60 -2.47
N TRP A 185 -14.84 -5.46 -2.59
CA TRP A 185 -14.14 -5.71 -3.85
C TRP A 185 -14.19 -7.20 -4.21
N LEU A 186 -13.88 -8.11 -3.28
CA LEU A 186 -13.95 -9.56 -3.51
C LEU A 186 -15.38 -10.02 -3.82
N LYS A 187 -16.40 -9.40 -3.23
CA LYS A 187 -17.82 -9.69 -3.56
C LYS A 187 -18.11 -9.43 -5.03
N VAL A 188 -17.68 -8.28 -5.55
CA VAL A 188 -17.88 -7.90 -6.96
C VAL A 188 -16.97 -8.74 -7.87
N ALA A 189 -15.72 -8.94 -7.47
CA ALA A 189 -14.74 -9.65 -8.28
C ALA A 189 -15.06 -11.14 -8.41
N LEU A 190 -15.40 -11.83 -7.31
CA LEU A 190 -15.68 -13.27 -7.31
C LEU A 190 -17.11 -13.63 -7.76
N GLN A 191 -18.06 -12.70 -7.61
CA GLN A 191 -19.50 -12.95 -7.88
C GLN A 191 -20.07 -14.17 -7.12
N ARG A 192 -19.55 -14.47 -5.93
CA ARG A 192 -20.01 -15.59 -5.07
C ARG A 192 -20.92 -15.11 -3.93
N SER A 193 -21.45 -16.04 -3.13
CA SER A 193 -22.25 -15.73 -1.93
C SER A 193 -21.45 -14.94 -0.88
N TRP A 194 -22.14 -14.22 0.00
CA TRP A 194 -21.50 -13.42 1.05
C TRP A 194 -20.65 -14.26 2.00
N LEU A 195 -21.06 -15.49 2.32
CA LEU A 195 -20.26 -16.41 3.13
C LEU A 195 -18.90 -16.68 2.47
N ASN A 196 -18.89 -16.99 1.18
CA ASN A 196 -17.65 -17.20 0.41
C ASN A 196 -16.78 -15.95 0.35
N THR A 197 -17.40 -14.77 0.25
CA THR A 197 -16.69 -13.49 0.29
C THR A 197 -16.04 -13.27 1.65
N ILE A 198 -16.77 -13.42 2.75
CA ILE A 198 -16.26 -13.21 4.10
C ILE A 198 -15.10 -14.17 4.39
N LEU A 199 -15.26 -15.46 4.05
CA LEU A 199 -14.18 -16.44 4.17
C LEU A 199 -12.97 -16.09 3.31
N SER A 200 -13.18 -15.61 2.07
CA SER A 200 -12.10 -15.17 1.20
C SER A 200 -11.37 -13.95 1.76
N THR A 201 -12.11 -12.98 2.31
CA THR A 201 -11.56 -11.79 2.95
C THR A 201 -10.76 -12.16 4.20
N ALA A 202 -11.32 -12.98 5.07
CA ALA A 202 -10.62 -13.48 6.25
C ALA A 202 -9.33 -14.22 5.85
N TRP A 203 -9.40 -15.08 4.82
CA TRP A 203 -8.24 -15.79 4.31
C TRP A 203 -7.11 -14.85 3.85
N VAL A 204 -7.41 -13.87 3.00
CA VAL A 204 -6.38 -12.94 2.49
C VAL A 204 -5.81 -12.05 3.59
N LEU A 205 -6.65 -11.63 4.55
CA LEU A 205 -6.18 -10.83 5.68
C LEU A 205 -5.28 -11.63 6.61
N VAL A 206 -5.70 -12.85 6.99
CA VAL A 206 -4.90 -13.75 7.84
C VAL A 206 -3.60 -14.12 7.15
N LEU A 207 -3.64 -14.51 5.87
CA LEU A 207 -2.43 -14.89 5.14
C LEU A 207 -1.46 -13.70 4.98
N GLY A 208 -1.98 -12.51 4.64
CA GLY A 208 -1.17 -11.29 4.57
C GLY A 208 -0.53 -10.93 5.90
N SER A 209 -1.29 -11.01 7.00
CA SER A 209 -0.78 -10.81 8.36
C SER A 209 0.27 -11.85 8.75
N LEU A 210 0.06 -13.13 8.45
CA LEU A 210 1.01 -14.20 8.77
C LEU A 210 2.33 -14.01 8.02
N ILE A 211 2.30 -13.69 6.73
CA ILE A 211 3.51 -13.43 5.95
C ILE A 211 4.28 -12.23 6.54
N ASN A 212 3.58 -11.12 6.81
CA ASN A 212 4.20 -9.94 7.39
C ASN A 212 4.75 -10.20 8.81
N LEU A 213 4.04 -10.99 9.62
CA LEU A 213 4.51 -11.41 10.94
C LEU A 213 5.78 -12.26 10.83
N THR A 214 5.82 -13.23 9.91
CA THR A 214 7.04 -14.03 9.68
C THR A 214 8.21 -13.18 9.22
N LEU A 215 8.00 -12.21 8.32
CA LEU A 215 9.04 -11.27 7.91
C LEU A 215 9.54 -10.42 9.09
N GLY A 216 8.64 -9.92 9.93
CA GLY A 216 8.99 -9.18 11.14
C GLY A 216 9.78 -10.02 12.14
N ILE A 217 9.37 -11.28 12.37
CA ILE A 217 10.09 -12.20 13.27
C ILE A 217 11.49 -12.48 12.74
N ILE A 218 11.65 -12.83 11.46
CA ILE A 218 12.96 -13.10 10.84
C ILE A 218 13.87 -11.88 10.97
N LEU A 219 13.31 -10.67 10.80
CA LEU A 219 14.05 -9.43 10.90
C LEU A 219 14.53 -9.14 12.33
N LEU A 220 13.71 -9.45 13.33
CA LEU A 220 14.01 -9.20 14.75
C LEU A 220 14.83 -10.32 15.42
N SER A 221 14.78 -11.54 14.91
CA SER A 221 15.45 -12.70 15.51
C SER A 221 16.94 -12.82 15.16
N ASN A 222 17.45 -12.00 14.24
CA ASN A 222 18.84 -11.99 13.78
C ASN A 222 19.50 -10.62 14.03
#